data_AF-A0A6A7ANK9-F1
#
_entry.id   AF-A0A6A7ANK9-F1
#
_cell.length_a   1.000
_cell.length_b   1.000
_cell.length_c   1.000
_cell.angle_alpha   90.00
_cell.angle_beta   90.00
_cell.angle_gamma   90.00
#
_symmetry.space_group_name_H-M   'P 1'
#
loop_
_entity.id
_entity.type
_entity.pdbx_description
1 polymer ?
#
loop_
_entity_poly.entity_id
_entity_poly.type
_entity_poly.pdbx_seq_one_letter_code
_entity_poly.pdbx_strand_id
1 'polypeptide(L)' 'FHSISVKKSLVEHEVQGLRKALLDERLLRKRGKALPLQEPGEYHGGAVFWSPRKVKEARKRQQQQEHEEEQ' A
#
# COMPACT_ATOMS: atom_id res chain seq x y z
N PHE A 1 -19.27 -15.31 37.32
CA PHE A 1 -19.82 -15.31 35.95
C PHE A 1 -19.53 -14.01 35.20
N HIS A 2 -19.92 -12.83 35.70
CA HIS A 2 -19.72 -11.56 34.99
C HIS A 2 -18.23 -11.22 34.71
N SER A 3 -17.36 -11.35 35.71
CA SER A 3 -15.92 -11.08 35.56
C SER A 3 -15.21 -11.98 34.55
N ILE A 4 -15.66 -13.23 34.40
CA ILE A 4 -15.11 -14.18 33.43
C ILE A 4 -15.54 -13.79 32.02
N SER A 5 -16.80 -13.40 31.84
CA SER A 5 -17.32 -12.94 30.54
C SER A 5 -16.58 -11.70 30.04
N VAL A 6 -16.34 -10.72 30.91
CA VAL A 6 -15.61 -9.49 30.57
C VAL A 6 -14.15 -9.78 30.18
N LYS A 7 -13.49 -10.68 30.92
CA LYS A 7 -12.13 -11.10 30.58
C LYS A 7 -12.07 -11.82 29.23
N LYS A 8 -13.05 -12.68 28.95
CA LYS A 8 -13.14 -13.40 27.67
C LYS A 8 -13.33 -12.44 26.50
N SER A 9 -14.25 -11.49 26.61
CA SER A 9 -14.47 -10.50 25.54
C SER A 9 -13.23 -9.65 25.28
N LEU A 10 -12.48 -9.28 26.33
CA LEU A 10 -11.26 -8.51 26.18
C LEU A 10 -10.21 -9.28 25.38
N VAL A 11 -9.97 -10.54 25.74
CA VAL A 11 -9.03 -11.43 25.03
C VAL A 11 -9.48 -11.66 23.58
N GLU A 12 -10.77 -11.84 23.34
CA GLU A 12 -11.31 -12.00 21.98
C GLU A 12 -11.06 -10.76 21.12
N HIS A 13 -11.27 -9.56 21.67
CA HIS A 13 -10.98 -8.31 20.99
C HIS A 13 -9.49 -8.13 20.70
N GLU A 14 -8.60 -8.47 21.65
CA GLU A 14 -7.15 -8.44 21.44
C GLU A 14 -6.72 -9.39 20.31
N VAL A 15 -7.21 -10.63 20.32
CA VAL A 15 -6.91 -11.62 19.27
C VAL A 15 -7.43 -11.14 17.91
N GLN A 16 -8.62 -10.55 17.85
CA GLN A 16 -9.14 -9.96 16.62
C GLN A 16 -8.29 -8.79 16.12
N GLY A 17 -7.87 -7.89 17.02
CA GLY A 17 -7.00 -6.77 16.69
C GLY A 17 -5.64 -7.22 16.14
N LEU A 18 -5.00 -8.19 16.78
CA LEU A 18 -3.73 -8.75 16.34
C LEU A 18 -3.84 -9.43 14.97
N ARG A 19 -4.91 -10.21 14.74
CA ARG A 19 -5.16 -10.83 13.43
C ARG A 19 -5.34 -9.79 12.33
N LYS A 20 -6.08 -8.72 12.61
CA LYS A 20 -6.27 -7.62 11.66
C LYS A 20 -4.94 -6.93 11.33
N ALA A 21 -4.15 -6.59 12.35
CA ALA A 21 -2.83 -5.97 12.16
C ALA A 21 -1.91 -6.84 11.29
N LEU A 22 -1.93 -8.17 11.48
CA LEU A 22 -1.14 -9.09 10.67
C LEU A 22 -1.59 -9.11 9.19
N LEU A 23 -2.90 -9.07 8.94
CA LEU A 23 -3.43 -9.01 7.58
C LEU A 23 -3.10 -7.68 6.88
N ASP A 24 -3.24 -6.57 7.61
CA ASP A 24 -2.92 -5.23 7.11
C ASP A 24 -1.41 -5.13 6.79
N GLU A 25 -0.55 -5.65 7.65
CA GLU A 25 0.90 -5.70 7.40
C GLU A 25 1.25 -6.52 6.16
N ARG A 26 0.62 -7.70 6.02
CA ARG A 26 0.80 -8.55 4.84
C ARG A 26 0.32 -7.85 3.56
N LEU A 27 -0.76 -7.09 3.63
CA LEU A 27 -1.28 -6.32 2.49
C LEU A 27 -0.33 -5.18 2.12
N LEU A 28 0.18 -4.46 3.13
CA LEU A 28 1.16 -3.38 2.92
C LEU A 28 2.45 -3.90 2.27
N ARG A 29 2.97 -5.05 2.74
CA ARG A 29 4.14 -5.69 2.11
C ARG A 29 3.92 -6.07 0.65
N LYS A 30 2.69 -6.46 0.29
CA LYS A 30 2.33 -6.78 -1.11
C LYS A 30 2.12 -5.55 -1.98
N ARG A 31 1.85 -4.38 -1.39
CA ARG A 31 1.51 -3.15 -2.14
C ARG A 31 2.69 -2.62 -2.96
N GLY A 32 3.92 -3.01 -2.63
CA GLY A 32 5.14 -2.57 -3.33
C GLY A 32 5.39 -1.08 -3.18
N LYS A 33 6.47 -0.59 -3.79
CA LYS A 33 6.74 0.85 -3.91
C LYS A 33 5.71 1.50 -4.85
N ALA A 34 5.28 2.71 -4.53
CA ALA A 34 4.42 3.47 -5.41
C ALA A 34 5.15 3.77 -6.73
N LEU A 35 4.47 3.59 -7.86
CA LEU A 35 5.05 3.86 -9.16
C LEU A 35 5.26 5.39 -9.32
N PRO A 36 6.47 5.88 -9.61
CA PRO A 36 6.71 7.31 -9.81
C PRO A 36 6.07 7.76 -11.13
N LEU A 37 4.84 8.27 -11.05
CA LEU A 37 4.15 8.90 -12.17
C LEU A 37 4.55 10.38 -12.19
N GLN A 38 5.02 10.87 -13.34
CA GLN A 38 5.33 12.30 -13.50
C GLN A 38 4.06 13.13 -13.48
N GLU A 39 4.08 14.32 -12.90
CA GLU A 39 2.94 15.23 -13.04
C GLU A 39 2.77 15.67 -14.50
N PRO A 40 1.53 15.86 -14.99
CA PRO A 40 1.30 16.52 -16.26
C PRO A 40 1.93 17.92 -16.22
N GLY A 41 2.58 18.34 -17.30
CA GLY A 41 3.20 19.66 -17.38
C GLY A 41 2.22 20.84 -17.18
N GLU A 42 0.93 20.60 -17.37
CA GLU A 42 -0.13 21.56 -17.12
C GLU A 42 -1.29 20.88 -16.36
N TYR A 43 -1.36 21.13 -15.06
CA TYR A 43 -2.41 20.60 -14.20
C TYR A 43 -3.52 21.64 -13.99
N HIS A 44 -4.69 21.40 -14.58
CA HIS A 44 -5.83 22.34 -14.51
C HIS A 44 -6.86 21.98 -13.42
N GLY A 45 -6.43 21.33 -12.33
CA GLY A 45 -7.32 21.03 -11.19
C GLY A 45 -8.30 19.86 -11.40
N GLY A 46 -8.11 19.04 -12.44
CA GLY A 46 -8.97 17.90 -12.78
C GLY A 46 -8.41 16.53 -12.37
N ALA A 47 -9.16 15.46 -12.64
CA ALA A 47 -8.64 14.10 -12.50
C ALA A 47 -7.61 13.80 -13.61
N VAL A 48 -6.43 13.29 -13.24
CA VAL A 48 -5.40 12.87 -14.20
C VAL A 48 -5.61 11.41 -14.59
N PHE A 49 -5.98 11.16 -15.84
CA PHE A 49 -6.11 9.79 -16.34
C PHE A 49 -4.77 9.22 -16.83
N TRP A 50 -4.39 8.08 -16.25
CA TRP A 50 -3.18 7.36 -16.61
C TRP A 50 -3.50 6.20 -17.55
N SER A 51 -3.24 6.39 -18.83
CA SER A 51 -3.42 5.31 -19.81
C SER A 51 -2.44 4.15 -19.52
N PRO A 52 -2.79 2.90 -19.88
CA PRO A 52 -1.89 1.75 -19.69
C PRO A 52 -0.49 1.94 -20.30
N ARG A 53 -0.38 2.72 -21.38
CA ARG A 53 0.91 3.07 -22.01
C ARG A 53 1.79 3.91 -21.07
N LYS A 54 1.25 4.99 -20.48
CA LYS A 54 1.98 5.85 -19.53
C LYS A 54 2.43 5.09 -18.29
N VAL A 55 1.60 4.16 -17.80
CA VAL A 55 1.96 3.27 -16.68
C VAL A 55 3.15 2.36 -17.04
N LYS A 56 3.16 1.81 -18.26
CA LYS A 56 4.28 0.98 -18.75
C LYS A 56 5.59 1.79 -18.86
N GLU A 57 5.52 3.04 -19.33
CA GLU A 57 6.68 3.94 -19.41
C GLU A 57 7.23 4.30 -18.03
N ALA A 58 6.36 4.60 -17.05
CA ALA A 58 6.79 4.84 -15.68
C ALA A 58 7.51 3.62 -15.07
N ARG A 59 7.02 2.39 -15.33
CA ARG A 59 7.68 1.16 -14.87
C ARG A 59 9.07 0.97 -15.48
N LYS A 60 9.21 1.23 -16.79
CA LYS A 60 10.52 1.15 -17.47
C LYS A 60 11.53 2.12 -16.87
N ARG A 61 11.10 3.35 -16.57
CA ARG A 61 11.97 4.36 -15.94
C ARG A 61 12.39 3.95 -14.53
N GLN A 62 11.47 3.42 -13.73
CA GLN A 62 11.80 2.91 -12.40
C GLN A 62 12.85 1.79 -12.49
N GLN A 63 12.70 0.84 -13.41
CA GLN A 63 13.70 -0.22 -13.62
C GLN A 63 15.06 0.34 -14.02
N GLN A 64 15.08 1.35 -14.90
CA GLN A 64 16.33 2.01 -15.30
C GLN A 64 17.02 2.70 -14.12
N GLN A 65 16.26 3.40 -13.26
CA GLN A 65 16.79 4.02 -12.04
C GLN A 65 17.34 2.97 -11.06
N GLU A 66 16.59 1.89 -10.82
CA GLU A 66 17.04 0.80 -9.94
C GLU A 66 18.35 0.16 -10.47
N HIS A 67 18.47 -0.03 -11.79
CA HIS A 67 19.72 -0.51 -12.40
C HIS A 67 20.88 0.48 -12.31
N GLU A 68 20.63 1.79 -12.40
CA GLU A 68 21.65 2.83 -12.24
C GLU A 68 22.10 2.98 -10.79
N GLU A 69 21.22 2.79 -9.81
CA GLU A 69 21.56 2.81 -8.38
C GLU A 69 22.35 1.56 -7.94
N GLU A 70 22.20 0.44 -8.65
CA GLU A 70 22.90 -0.83 -8.37
C GLU A 70 24.32 -0.92 -8.98
N GLN A 71 24.69 -0.01 -9.90
CA GLN A 71 26.01 0.07 -10.56
C GLN A 71 26.99 0.94 -9.76
#